data_AF-A0A336N9I5-F1
#
_entry.id   AF-A0A336N9I5-F1
#
_cell.length_a   1.000
_cell.length_b   1.000
_cell.length_c   1.000
_cell.angle_alpha   90.00
_cell.angle_beta   90.00
_cell.angle_gamma   90.00
#
_symmetry.space_group_name_H-M   'P 1'
#
loop_
_entity.id
_entity.type
_entity.pdbx_description
1 polymer ?
#
loop_
_entity_poly.entity_id
_entity_poly.type
_entity_poly.pdbx_seq_one_letter_code
_entity_poly.pdbx_strand_id
1 'polypeptide(L)'
;MAQVDQFVSALQYSAEQRWILAVWVISLSLLLIFVMVSYVNWYTRKAVARPLEQLTKASIQVQMGQFKHIPLDVNKEDEIGNLARTFTKMSSELGKLYSSLEATVNEKTQKLQQTNRSLTTLYHCSQLVTTNNINGKILQMVMQNIMSSEHLRYLELKVLDAEHWNICLGTKQPLIECQQTEVSMEGETLAVLHWQAGLPCPDLRTMNNLAQMLSRSLYFHKTQRQQEQLLLMEERSIIARELHDSLAQVLAFLQIQLTLLKHNLNKDEPDSKIRVCRLFVNLNARLAMVIANCASCWRPSV
;
A
#
# COMPACT_ATOMS: atom_id res chain seq x y z
N MET A 1 -121.35 -30.04 -26.20
CA MET A 1 -120.03 -30.52 -25.73
C MET A 1 -118.93 -30.20 -26.74
N ALA A 2 -119.02 -30.64 -28.01
CA ALA A 2 -117.98 -30.37 -29.03
C ALA A 2 -117.61 -28.90 -29.29
N GLN A 3 -118.56 -27.95 -29.22
CA GLN A 3 -118.26 -26.51 -29.38
C GLN A 3 -117.46 -25.92 -28.21
N VAL A 4 -117.66 -26.45 -27.00
CA VAL A 4 -116.92 -26.00 -25.80
C VAL A 4 -115.49 -26.49 -25.89
N ASP A 5 -115.29 -27.75 -26.30
CA ASP A 5 -113.94 -28.33 -26.47
C ASP A 5 -113.14 -27.62 -27.57
N GLN A 6 -113.79 -27.21 -28.66
CA GLN A 6 -113.14 -26.43 -29.73
C GLN A 6 -112.77 -25.01 -29.29
N PHE A 7 -113.61 -24.38 -28.45
CA PHE A 7 -113.31 -23.08 -27.87
C PHE A 7 -112.16 -23.14 -26.85
N VAL A 8 -112.17 -24.14 -25.97
CA VAL A 8 -111.12 -24.35 -24.97
C VAL A 8 -109.77 -24.66 -25.64
N SER A 9 -109.76 -25.51 -26.67
CA SER A 9 -108.53 -25.83 -27.41
C SER A 9 -107.99 -24.63 -28.21
N ALA A 10 -108.86 -23.79 -28.79
CA ALA A 10 -108.43 -22.55 -29.45
C ALA A 10 -107.83 -21.53 -28.46
N LEU A 11 -108.40 -21.42 -27.25
CA LEU A 11 -107.84 -20.59 -26.18
C LEU A 11 -106.49 -21.14 -25.70
N GLN A 12 -106.38 -22.46 -25.47
CA GLN A 12 -105.13 -23.11 -25.06
C GLN A 12 -104.01 -22.90 -26.09
N TYR A 13 -104.29 -23.09 -27.38
CA TYR A 13 -103.31 -22.90 -28.45
C TYR A 13 -102.77 -21.46 -28.50
N SER A 14 -103.66 -20.46 -28.34
CA SER A 14 -103.26 -19.05 -28.33
C SER A 14 -102.43 -18.66 -27.08
N ALA A 15 -102.66 -19.33 -25.95
CA ALA A 15 -101.88 -19.15 -24.73
C ALA A 15 -100.49 -19.77 -24.87
N GLU A 16 -100.39 -21.01 -25.35
CA GLU A 16 -99.13 -21.75 -25.52
C GLU A 16 -98.13 -21.02 -26.43
N GLN A 17 -98.60 -20.41 -27.53
CA GLN A 17 -97.72 -19.63 -28.43
C GLN A 17 -97.15 -18.37 -27.79
N ARG A 18 -97.89 -17.67 -26.92
CA ARG A 18 -97.38 -16.46 -26.27
C ARG A 18 -96.32 -16.78 -25.22
N TRP A 19 -96.49 -17.88 -24.50
CA TRP A 19 -95.50 -18.37 -23.53
C TRP A 19 -94.19 -18.78 -24.21
N ILE A 20 -94.25 -19.47 -25.36
CA ILE A 20 -93.02 -19.90 -26.04
C ILE A 20 -92.21 -18.70 -26.54
N LEU A 21 -92.86 -17.69 -27.12
CA LEU A 21 -92.21 -16.45 -27.56
C LEU A 21 -91.56 -15.70 -26.38
N ALA A 22 -92.26 -15.61 -25.24
CA ALA A 22 -91.73 -14.98 -24.03
C ALA A 22 -90.47 -15.71 -23.51
N VAL A 23 -90.47 -17.04 -23.51
CA VAL A 23 -89.31 -17.86 -23.11
C VAL A 23 -88.12 -17.63 -24.05
N TRP A 24 -88.34 -17.56 -25.37
CA TRP A 24 -87.28 -17.26 -26.34
C TRP A 24 -86.67 -15.87 -26.11
N VAL A 25 -87.50 -14.86 -25.85
CA VAL A 25 -87.03 -13.48 -25.59
C VAL A 25 -86.19 -13.42 -24.32
N ILE A 26 -86.62 -14.09 -23.24
CA ILE A 26 -85.88 -14.15 -21.97
C ILE A 26 -84.57 -14.93 -22.14
N SER A 27 -84.59 -16.05 -22.87
CA SER A 27 -83.38 -16.84 -23.13
C SER A 27 -82.36 -16.04 -23.96
N LEU A 28 -82.83 -15.33 -24.99
CA LEU A 28 -81.98 -14.49 -25.84
C LEU A 28 -81.38 -13.31 -25.06
N SER A 29 -82.14 -12.68 -24.16
CA SER A 29 -81.63 -11.58 -23.35
C SER A 29 -80.57 -12.06 -22.34
N LEU A 30 -80.78 -13.21 -21.69
CA LEU A 30 -79.78 -13.83 -20.82
C LEU A 30 -78.51 -14.23 -21.59
N LEU A 31 -78.65 -14.78 -22.80
CA LEU A 31 -77.54 -15.09 -23.67
C LEU A 31 -76.72 -13.83 -24.03
N LEU A 32 -77.40 -12.74 -24.38
CA LEU A 32 -76.75 -11.46 -24.69
C LEU A 32 -75.96 -10.90 -23.51
N ILE A 33 -76.53 -10.94 -22.31
CA ILE A 33 -75.84 -10.51 -21.09
C ILE A 33 -74.61 -11.38 -20.83
N PHE A 34 -74.74 -12.69 -20.96
CA PHE A 34 -73.63 -13.63 -20.79
C PHE A 34 -72.47 -13.35 -21.78
N VAL A 35 -72.80 -13.14 -23.05
CA VAL A 35 -71.82 -12.80 -24.09
C VAL A 35 -71.14 -11.46 -23.78
N MET A 36 -71.91 -10.45 -23.38
CA MET A 36 -71.36 -9.13 -23.02
C MET A 36 -70.39 -9.23 -21.84
N VAL A 37 -70.76 -9.93 -20.76
CA VAL A 37 -69.90 -10.11 -19.58
C VAL A 37 -68.63 -10.89 -19.92
N SER A 38 -68.74 -11.93 -20.75
CA SER A 38 -67.59 -12.69 -21.25
C SER A 38 -66.66 -11.82 -22.09
N TYR A 39 -67.21 -11.00 -22.99
CA TYR A 39 -66.47 -10.07 -23.82
C TYR A 39 -65.71 -9.02 -22.99
N VAL A 40 -66.37 -8.39 -22.01
CA VAL A 40 -65.73 -7.41 -21.12
C VAL A 40 -64.61 -8.04 -20.31
N ASN A 41 -64.82 -9.22 -19.73
CA ASN A 41 -63.77 -9.93 -18.99
C ASN A 41 -62.55 -10.27 -19.86
N TRP A 42 -62.80 -10.75 -21.08
CA TRP A 42 -61.75 -11.04 -22.05
C TRP A 42 -60.99 -9.78 -22.44
N TYR A 43 -61.70 -8.68 -22.72
CA TYR A 43 -61.13 -7.39 -23.08
C TYR A 43 -60.27 -6.83 -21.94
N THR A 44 -60.79 -6.76 -20.71
CA THR A 44 -60.06 -6.27 -19.54
C THR A 44 -58.81 -7.10 -19.25
N ARG A 45 -58.90 -8.43 -19.35
CA ARG A 45 -57.72 -9.29 -19.18
C ARG A 45 -56.64 -9.01 -20.21
N LYS A 46 -57.02 -8.84 -21.48
CA LYS A 46 -56.08 -8.62 -22.58
C LYS A 46 -55.52 -7.20 -22.58
N ALA A 47 -56.34 -6.18 -22.33
CA ALA A 47 -55.97 -4.79 -22.46
C ALA A 47 -55.30 -4.21 -21.20
N VAL A 48 -55.62 -4.71 -20.00
CA VAL A 48 -55.18 -4.13 -18.71
C VAL A 48 -54.41 -5.13 -17.86
N ALA A 49 -54.99 -6.30 -17.55
CA ALA A 49 -54.38 -7.21 -16.56
C ALA A 49 -53.04 -7.80 -17.03
N ARG A 50 -52.95 -8.28 -18.27
CA ARG A 50 -51.70 -8.83 -18.85
C ARG A 50 -50.55 -7.82 -18.88
N PRO A 51 -50.70 -6.58 -19.41
CA PRO A 51 -49.59 -5.63 -19.43
C PRO A 51 -49.16 -5.17 -18.02
N LEU A 52 -50.08 -5.10 -17.04
CA LEU A 52 -49.72 -4.85 -15.64
C LEU A 52 -48.89 -6.00 -15.03
N GLU A 53 -49.22 -7.24 -15.36
CA GLU A 53 -48.44 -8.40 -14.95
C GLU A 53 -47.02 -8.37 -15.55
N GLN A 54 -46.90 -7.96 -16.82
CA GLN A 54 -45.60 -7.79 -17.48
C GLN A 54 -44.78 -6.65 -16.85
N LEU A 55 -45.40 -5.52 -16.54
CA LEU A 55 -44.75 -4.41 -15.82
C LEU A 55 -44.24 -4.84 -14.44
N THR A 56 -45.04 -5.64 -13.72
CA THR A 56 -44.63 -6.20 -12.43
C THR A 56 -43.41 -7.11 -12.57
N LYS A 57 -43.43 -8.02 -13.56
CA LYS A 57 -42.29 -8.91 -13.86
C LYS A 57 -41.03 -8.13 -14.26
N ALA A 58 -41.18 -7.10 -15.09
CA ALA A 58 -40.07 -6.23 -15.47
C ALA A 58 -39.52 -5.45 -14.27
N SER A 59 -40.38 -4.96 -13.37
CA SER A 59 -39.95 -4.30 -12.13
C SER A 59 -39.13 -5.21 -11.22
N ILE A 60 -39.53 -6.48 -11.08
CA ILE A 60 -38.77 -7.48 -10.32
C ILE A 60 -37.39 -7.73 -10.96
N GLN A 61 -37.30 -7.80 -12.28
CA GLN A 61 -36.02 -7.98 -12.98
C GLN A 61 -35.08 -6.80 -12.74
N VAL A 62 -35.59 -5.56 -12.84
CA VAL A 62 -34.81 -4.35 -12.56
C VAL A 62 -34.35 -4.31 -11.10
N GLN A 63 -35.19 -4.74 -10.16
CA GLN A 63 -34.83 -4.87 -8.75
C GLN A 63 -33.67 -5.86 -8.53
N MET A 64 -33.61 -6.94 -9.31
CA MET A 64 -32.52 -7.92 -9.28
C MET A 64 -31.25 -7.45 -10.03
N GLY A 65 -31.18 -6.19 -10.46
CA GLY A 65 -30.05 -5.64 -11.21
C GLY A 65 -30.06 -6.01 -12.70
N GLN A 66 -31.12 -6.64 -13.20
CA GLN A 66 -31.29 -6.97 -14.61
C GLN A 66 -32.03 -5.84 -15.34
N PHE A 67 -31.28 -4.82 -15.76
CA PHE A 67 -31.84 -3.65 -16.47
C PHE A 67 -32.29 -3.94 -17.92
N LYS A 68 -31.91 -5.10 -18.48
CA LYS A 68 -32.47 -5.62 -19.74
C LYS A 68 -33.66 -6.51 -19.43
N HIS A 69 -34.79 -5.88 -19.12
CA HIS A 69 -36.02 -6.57 -18.74
C HIS A 69 -36.78 -7.13 -19.96
N ILE A 70 -37.82 -7.92 -19.71
CA ILE A 70 -38.74 -8.43 -20.76
C ILE A 70 -39.34 -7.29 -21.60
N PRO A 71 -39.58 -7.51 -22.92
CA PRO A 71 -40.17 -6.47 -23.76
C PRO A 71 -41.57 -6.11 -23.26
N LEU A 72 -41.77 -4.83 -22.95
CA LEU A 72 -43.08 -4.27 -22.62
C LEU A 72 -43.73 -3.72 -23.90
N ASP A 73 -45.06 -3.74 -23.95
CA ASP A 73 -45.80 -3.19 -25.09
C ASP A 73 -45.81 -1.65 -25.05
N VAL A 74 -44.75 -1.05 -25.60
CA VAL A 74 -44.55 0.40 -25.66
C VAL A 74 -45.23 1.06 -26.86
N ASN A 75 -45.80 0.28 -27.78
CA ASN A 75 -46.40 0.79 -29.03
C ASN A 75 -47.87 1.16 -28.86
N LYS A 76 -48.46 0.85 -27.72
CA LYS A 76 -49.84 1.19 -27.40
C LYS A 76 -49.96 2.69 -27.11
N GLU A 77 -50.95 3.35 -27.72
CA GLU A 77 -51.20 4.78 -27.55
C GLU A 77 -52.11 5.10 -26.34
N ASP A 78 -52.19 4.17 -25.37
CA ASP A 78 -52.93 4.34 -24.13
C ASP A 78 -52.01 4.67 -22.94
N GLU A 79 -52.60 4.93 -21.77
CA GLU A 79 -51.86 5.26 -20.55
C GLU A 79 -50.92 4.14 -20.12
N ILE A 80 -51.28 2.88 -20.41
CA ILE A 80 -50.47 1.70 -20.11
C ILE A 80 -49.22 1.67 -20.99
N GLY A 81 -49.35 1.99 -22.28
CA GLY A 81 -48.22 2.15 -23.19
C GLY A 81 -47.29 3.30 -22.78
N ASN A 82 -47.84 4.42 -22.30
CA ASN A 82 -47.03 5.52 -21.76
C ASN A 82 -46.27 5.12 -20.48
N LEU A 83 -46.91 4.36 -19.57
CA LEU A 83 -46.26 3.82 -18.38
C LEU A 83 -45.13 2.85 -18.75
N ALA A 84 -45.38 1.95 -19.71
CA ALA A 84 -44.36 1.04 -20.24
C ALA A 84 -43.16 1.80 -20.81
N ARG A 85 -43.40 2.83 -21.61
CA ARG A 85 -42.33 3.67 -22.21
C ARG A 85 -41.51 4.38 -21.13
N THR A 86 -42.18 4.97 -20.15
CA THR A 86 -41.54 5.69 -19.04
C THR A 86 -40.71 4.72 -18.19
N PHE A 87 -41.27 3.56 -17.85
CA PHE A 87 -40.57 2.51 -17.11
C PHE A 87 -39.32 2.03 -17.84
N THR A 88 -39.42 1.71 -19.14
CA THR A 88 -38.28 1.27 -19.95
C THR A 88 -37.19 2.34 -20.02
N LYS A 89 -37.57 3.62 -20.14
CA LYS A 89 -36.60 4.73 -20.10
C LYS A 89 -35.87 4.79 -18.75
N MET A 90 -36.60 4.77 -17.64
CA MET A 90 -36.02 4.80 -16.29
C MET A 90 -35.08 3.60 -16.05
N SER A 91 -35.50 2.40 -16.43
CA SER A 91 -34.68 1.19 -16.30
C SER A 91 -33.37 1.28 -17.11
N SER A 92 -33.45 1.79 -18.35
CA SER A 92 -32.27 1.99 -19.20
C SER A 92 -31.30 3.02 -18.63
N GLU A 93 -31.80 4.13 -18.08
CA GLU A 93 -30.98 5.15 -17.43
C GLU A 93 -30.29 4.60 -16.18
N LEU A 94 -31.01 3.84 -15.35
CA LEU A 94 -30.45 3.20 -14.17
C LEU A 94 -29.34 2.20 -14.53
N GLY A 95 -29.51 1.42 -15.60
CA GLY A 95 -28.46 0.53 -16.11
C GLY A 95 -27.21 1.27 -16.61
N LYS A 96 -27.38 2.44 -17.25
CA LYS A 96 -26.26 3.31 -17.65
C LYS A 96 -25.52 3.86 -16.45
N LEU A 97 -26.24 4.31 -15.41
CA LEU A 97 -25.62 4.79 -14.18
C LEU A 97 -24.84 3.70 -13.46
N TYR A 98 -25.41 2.49 -13.36
CA TYR A 98 -24.73 1.36 -12.71
C TYR A 98 -23.45 0.96 -13.45
N SER A 99 -23.51 0.82 -14.78
CA SER A 99 -22.33 0.49 -15.59
C SER A 99 -21.25 1.58 -15.56
N SER A 100 -21.64 2.86 -15.54
CA SER A 100 -20.70 3.97 -15.35
C SER A 100 -20.07 3.97 -13.96
N LEU A 101 -20.84 3.64 -12.92
CA LEU A 101 -20.33 3.56 -11.56
C LEU A 101 -19.35 2.39 -11.42
N GLU A 102 -19.68 1.22 -11.99
CA GLU A 102 -18.80 0.05 -12.01
C GLU A 102 -17.47 0.35 -12.70
N ALA A 103 -17.50 1.04 -13.85
CA ALA A 103 -16.29 1.50 -14.54
C ALA A 103 -15.47 2.45 -13.65
N THR A 104 -16.12 3.41 -12.99
CA THR A 104 -15.47 4.36 -12.09
C THR A 104 -14.86 3.68 -10.86
N VAL A 105 -15.58 2.74 -10.25
CA VAL A 105 -15.11 1.95 -9.09
C VAL A 105 -13.91 1.12 -9.50
N ASN A 106 -13.95 0.47 -10.66
CA ASN A 106 -12.83 -0.33 -11.15
C ASN A 106 -11.59 0.55 -11.42
N GLU A 107 -11.77 1.71 -12.06
CA GLU A 107 -10.68 2.67 -12.29
C GLU A 107 -10.07 3.16 -10.96
N LYS A 108 -10.90 3.53 -9.98
CA LYS A 108 -10.44 3.96 -8.65
C LYS A 108 -9.74 2.82 -7.91
N THR A 109 -10.24 1.60 -7.99
CA THR A 109 -9.64 0.40 -7.37
C THR A 109 -8.26 0.14 -7.96
N GLN A 110 -8.09 0.22 -9.28
CA GLN A 110 -6.79 0.07 -9.94
C GLN A 110 -5.80 1.17 -9.51
N LYS A 111 -6.22 2.43 -9.53
CA LYS A 111 -5.36 3.55 -9.07
C LYS A 111 -4.96 3.42 -7.61
N LEU A 112 -5.89 2.97 -6.76
CA LEU A 112 -5.63 2.77 -5.33
C LEU A 112 -4.68 1.60 -5.10
N GLN A 113 -4.84 0.47 -5.80
CA GLN A 113 -3.91 -0.65 -5.76
C GLN A 113 -2.50 -0.26 -6.24
N GLN A 114 -2.39 0.51 -7.33
CA GLN A 114 -1.12 1.01 -7.83
C GLN A 114 -0.42 1.93 -6.82
N THR A 115 -1.18 2.83 -6.20
CA THR A 115 -0.67 3.72 -5.14
C THR A 115 -0.24 2.92 -3.93
N ASN A 116 -1.04 1.96 -3.50
CA ASN A 116 -0.75 1.10 -2.36
C ASN A 116 0.53 0.30 -2.59
N ARG A 117 0.66 -0.38 -3.74
CA ARG A 117 1.91 -1.08 -4.13
C ARG A 117 3.12 -0.16 -4.11
N SER A 118 2.99 1.05 -4.65
CA SER A 118 4.07 2.03 -4.64
C SER A 118 4.46 2.41 -3.22
N LEU A 119 3.49 2.73 -2.35
CA LEU A 119 3.73 3.04 -0.94
C LEU A 119 4.36 1.85 -0.18
N THR A 120 3.90 0.62 -0.41
CA THR A 120 4.48 -0.58 0.21
C THR A 120 5.93 -0.77 -0.21
N THR A 121 6.23 -0.62 -1.50
CA THR A 121 7.60 -0.70 -2.01
C THR A 121 8.48 0.38 -1.37
N LEU A 122 8.00 1.63 -1.31
CA LEU A 122 8.71 2.75 -0.69
C LEU A 122 8.91 2.54 0.82
N TYR A 123 7.92 2.02 1.51
CA TYR A 123 7.99 1.74 2.94
C TYR A 123 8.98 0.61 3.23
N HIS A 124 8.93 -0.48 2.47
CA HIS A 124 9.88 -1.60 2.58
C HIS A 124 11.32 -1.14 2.29
N CYS A 125 11.49 -0.32 1.26
CA CYS A 125 12.72 0.37 0.91
C CYS A 125 13.24 1.24 2.07
N SER A 126 12.37 2.09 2.65
CA SER A 126 12.71 2.94 3.79
C SER A 126 13.10 2.12 5.02
N GLN A 127 12.40 1.03 5.30
CA GLN A 127 12.62 0.20 6.48
C GLN A 127 13.95 -0.58 6.39
N LEU A 128 14.30 -1.08 5.20
CA LEU A 128 15.61 -1.70 4.96
C LEU A 128 16.77 -0.71 5.14
N VAL A 129 16.51 0.56 4.88
CA VAL A 129 17.50 1.64 4.97
C VAL A 129 17.68 2.17 6.39
N THR A 130 16.62 2.17 7.22
CA THR A 130 16.71 2.68 8.59
C THR A 130 17.20 1.67 9.61
N THR A 131 17.11 0.36 9.33
CA THR A 131 17.39 -0.67 10.35
C THR A 131 18.75 -1.37 10.22
N ASN A 132 19.48 -1.22 9.13
CA ASN A 132 20.75 -1.92 8.93
C ASN A 132 21.91 -0.97 8.61
N ASN A 133 23.07 -1.24 9.23
CA ASN A 133 24.37 -0.82 8.70
C ASN A 133 24.41 -1.20 7.23
N ILE A 134 24.31 -0.21 6.33
CA ILE A 134 24.29 -0.48 4.89
C ILE A 134 25.56 -1.25 4.57
N ASN A 135 25.37 -2.46 4.05
CA ASN A 135 26.43 -3.32 3.58
C ASN A 135 26.32 -3.35 2.05
N GLY A 136 27.45 -3.35 1.35
CA GLY A 136 27.49 -3.44 -0.11
C GLY A 136 26.60 -4.58 -0.66
N LYS A 137 26.43 -5.68 0.11
CA LYS A 137 25.51 -6.78 -0.23
C LYS A 137 24.03 -6.37 -0.28
N ILE A 138 23.55 -5.58 0.68
CA ILE A 138 22.15 -5.12 0.72
C ILE A 138 21.90 -4.18 -0.44
N LEU A 139 22.84 -3.25 -0.68
CA LEU A 139 22.78 -2.32 -1.80
C LEU A 139 22.71 -3.06 -3.14
N GLN A 140 23.52 -4.12 -3.29
CA GLN A 140 23.48 -5.00 -4.46
C GLN A 140 22.12 -5.71 -4.62
N MET A 141 21.55 -6.26 -3.55
CA MET A 141 20.22 -6.90 -3.60
C MET A 141 19.12 -5.91 -3.99
N VAL A 142 19.14 -4.70 -3.43
CA VAL A 142 18.18 -3.64 -3.77
C VAL A 142 18.28 -3.28 -5.25
N MET A 143 19.49 -3.02 -5.74
CA MET A 143 19.71 -2.71 -7.16
C MET A 143 19.32 -3.87 -8.08
N GLN A 144 19.55 -5.12 -7.69
CA GLN A 144 19.15 -6.30 -8.44
C GLN A 144 17.61 -6.43 -8.56
N ASN A 145 16.90 -6.17 -7.48
CA ASN A 145 15.43 -6.22 -7.45
C ASN A 145 14.82 -5.11 -8.32
N ILE A 146 15.44 -3.93 -8.32
CA ILE A 146 15.01 -2.81 -9.17
C ILE A 146 15.24 -3.14 -10.63
N MET A 147 16.40 -3.71 -10.97
CA MET A 147 16.73 -4.09 -12.34
C MET A 147 15.71 -5.09 -12.90
N SER A 148 15.27 -6.06 -12.08
CA SER A 148 14.27 -7.06 -12.48
C SER A 148 12.84 -6.50 -12.51
N SER A 149 12.46 -5.60 -11.59
CA SER A 149 11.10 -5.03 -11.56
C SER A 149 10.86 -4.01 -12.68
N GLU A 150 11.85 -3.17 -12.97
CA GLU A 150 11.76 -2.06 -13.93
C GLU A 150 12.34 -2.42 -15.32
N HIS A 151 12.67 -3.70 -15.55
CA HIS A 151 13.20 -4.22 -16.83
C HIS A 151 14.40 -3.43 -17.37
N LEU A 152 15.31 -3.00 -16.48
CA LEU A 152 16.48 -2.20 -16.87
C LEU A 152 17.51 -3.08 -17.58
N ARG A 153 18.14 -2.54 -18.63
CA ARG A 153 19.24 -3.24 -19.36
C ARG A 153 20.58 -3.05 -18.66
N TYR A 154 20.76 -1.89 -18.06
CA TYR A 154 21.97 -1.48 -17.38
C TYR A 154 21.61 -0.58 -16.20
N LEU A 155 22.29 -0.81 -15.08
CA LEU A 155 22.16 -0.02 -13.87
C LEU A 155 23.52 0.02 -13.16
N GLU A 156 24.07 1.21 -12.97
CA GLU A 156 25.33 1.45 -12.29
C GLU A 156 25.13 2.52 -11.21
N LEU A 157 25.59 2.23 -10.00
CA LEU A 157 25.65 3.17 -8.89
C LEU A 157 27.12 3.50 -8.63
N LYS A 158 27.48 4.77 -8.77
CA LYS A 158 28.79 5.29 -8.39
C LYS A 158 28.68 6.09 -7.12
N VAL A 159 29.27 5.59 -6.03
CA VAL A 159 29.28 6.28 -4.74
C VAL A 159 30.53 7.16 -4.66
N LEU A 160 30.34 8.42 -4.32
CA LEU A 160 31.43 9.37 -4.10
C LEU A 160 32.12 9.03 -2.76
N ASP A 161 33.45 9.19 -2.71
CA ASP A 161 34.28 8.87 -1.54
C ASP A 161 34.32 7.39 -1.09
N ALA A 162 33.72 6.47 -1.84
CA ALA A 162 33.64 5.05 -1.46
C ALA A 162 33.59 4.08 -2.67
N GLU A 163 34.72 3.98 -3.41
CA GLU A 163 34.82 3.14 -4.62
C GLU A 163 34.39 1.68 -4.42
N HIS A 164 34.61 1.12 -3.22
CA HIS A 164 34.23 -0.24 -2.87
C HIS A 164 32.71 -0.51 -2.87
N TRP A 165 31.89 0.55 -2.95
CA TRP A 165 30.43 0.47 -3.04
C TRP A 165 29.90 0.77 -4.43
N ASN A 166 30.79 0.92 -5.42
CA ASN A 166 30.38 1.02 -6.81
C ASN A 166 29.80 -0.33 -7.25
N ILE A 167 28.57 -0.30 -7.75
CA ILE A 167 27.85 -1.49 -8.18
C ILE A 167 27.47 -1.31 -9.64
N CYS A 168 27.81 -2.29 -10.46
CA CYS A 168 27.44 -2.36 -11.88
C CYS A 168 26.61 -3.62 -12.11
N LEU A 169 25.42 -3.45 -12.67
CA LEU A 169 24.52 -4.53 -13.06
C LEU A 169 24.16 -4.40 -14.54
N GLY A 170 24.25 -5.52 -15.26
CA GLY A 170 23.96 -5.59 -16.70
C GLY A 170 25.11 -5.17 -17.60
N THR A 171 24.81 -4.97 -18.88
CA THR A 171 25.79 -4.59 -19.90
C THR A 171 25.40 -3.26 -20.53
N LYS A 172 26.33 -2.29 -20.51
CA LYS A 172 26.12 -0.98 -21.10
C LYS A 172 26.06 -1.10 -22.62
N GLN A 173 24.95 -0.68 -23.22
CA GLN A 173 24.80 -0.67 -24.67
C GLN A 173 25.32 0.66 -25.23
N PRO A 174 26.24 0.65 -26.22
CA PRO A 174 26.84 1.88 -26.76
C PRO A 174 25.85 2.72 -27.58
N LEU A 175 24.79 2.11 -28.12
CA LEU A 175 23.79 2.79 -28.96
C LEU A 175 22.70 3.53 -28.17
N ILE A 176 22.58 3.29 -26.85
CA ILE A 176 21.53 3.87 -26.02
C ILE A 176 22.15 4.89 -25.08
N GLU A 177 21.63 6.12 -25.07
CA GLU A 177 22.08 7.16 -24.16
C GLU A 177 21.83 6.72 -22.71
N CYS A 178 22.87 6.85 -21.88
CA CYS A 178 22.79 6.47 -20.48
C CYS A 178 22.17 7.64 -19.70
N GLN A 179 21.01 7.40 -19.09
CA GLN A 179 20.39 8.39 -18.23
C GLN A 179 21.09 8.41 -16.87
N GLN A 180 21.13 9.58 -16.26
CA GLN A 180 21.75 9.78 -14.96
C GLN A 180 20.78 10.42 -13.99
N THR A 181 20.86 9.99 -12.73
CA THR A 181 20.06 10.53 -11.63
C THR A 181 20.99 10.78 -10.46
N GLU A 182 21.09 12.04 -10.05
CA GLU A 182 21.93 12.44 -8.93
C GLU A 182 21.32 12.00 -7.60
N VAL A 183 22.15 11.43 -6.74
CA VAL A 183 21.80 11.01 -5.39
C VAL A 183 22.41 12.02 -4.44
N SER A 184 21.66 13.08 -4.15
CA SER A 184 22.08 14.17 -3.29
C SER A 184 21.22 14.29 -2.03
N MET A 185 21.83 14.72 -0.93
CA MET A 185 21.15 15.01 0.34
C MET A 185 21.73 16.31 0.91
N GLU A 186 20.87 17.24 1.33
CA GLU A 186 21.29 18.54 1.94
C GLU A 186 22.29 19.36 1.10
N GLY A 187 22.24 19.24 -0.23
CA GLY A 187 23.14 19.96 -1.14
C GLY A 187 24.48 19.27 -1.40
N GLU A 188 24.76 18.16 -0.74
CA GLU A 188 25.92 17.30 -1.01
C GLU A 188 25.54 16.16 -1.96
N THR A 189 26.34 15.93 -3.00
CA THR A 189 26.17 14.77 -3.89
C THR A 189 26.89 13.59 -3.28
N LEU A 190 26.17 12.49 -3.04
CA LEU A 190 26.70 11.28 -2.40
C LEU A 190 26.96 10.16 -3.40
N ALA A 191 26.15 10.09 -4.46
CA ALA A 191 26.32 9.12 -5.53
C ALA A 191 25.66 9.59 -6.84
N VAL A 192 25.96 8.90 -7.93
CA VAL A 192 25.32 9.07 -9.23
C VAL A 192 24.83 7.71 -9.73
N LEU A 193 23.54 7.64 -10.04
CA LEU A 193 22.87 6.48 -10.63
C LEU A 193 22.87 6.64 -12.15
N HIS A 194 23.50 5.71 -12.86
CA HIS A 194 23.53 5.61 -14.31
C HIS A 194 22.68 4.43 -14.75
N TRP A 195 21.77 4.62 -15.70
CA TRP A 195 20.84 3.56 -16.10
C TRP A 195 20.43 3.63 -17.57
N GLN A 196 20.09 2.47 -18.14
CA GLN A 196 19.53 2.35 -19.49
C GLN A 196 18.23 1.54 -19.44
N ALA A 197 17.16 2.17 -19.90
CA ALA A 197 15.82 1.59 -19.97
C ALA A 197 15.78 0.34 -20.87
N GLY A 198 15.04 -0.67 -20.44
CA GLY A 198 14.49 -1.68 -21.35
C GLY A 198 13.15 -1.24 -21.93
N LEU A 199 12.53 -2.12 -22.72
CA LEU A 199 11.14 -1.97 -23.14
C LEU A 199 10.31 -2.96 -22.33
N PRO A 200 9.22 -2.52 -21.66
CA PRO A 200 8.73 -1.14 -21.55
C PRO A 200 9.66 -0.24 -20.70
N CYS A 201 9.65 1.07 -20.98
CA CYS A 201 10.51 2.04 -20.29
C CYS A 201 10.10 2.21 -18.82
N PRO A 202 11.08 2.34 -17.90
CA PRO A 202 10.83 2.51 -16.48
C PRO A 202 10.17 3.87 -16.18
N ASP A 203 9.37 3.93 -15.12
CA ASP A 203 8.78 5.20 -14.67
C ASP A 203 9.87 6.08 -14.03
N LEU A 204 10.00 7.31 -14.51
CA LEU A 204 10.94 8.30 -13.98
C LEU A 204 10.70 8.57 -12.49
N ARG A 205 9.44 8.48 -12.04
CA ARG A 205 9.09 8.64 -10.62
C ARG A 205 9.71 7.54 -9.75
N THR A 206 9.75 6.30 -10.23
CA THR A 206 10.41 5.20 -9.53
C THR A 206 11.90 5.50 -9.39
N MET A 207 12.57 5.91 -10.46
CA MET A 207 14.01 6.23 -10.43
C MET A 207 14.32 7.38 -9.45
N ASN A 208 13.49 8.42 -9.41
CA ASN A 208 13.68 9.51 -8.46
C ASN A 208 13.47 9.07 -7.00
N ASN A 209 12.47 8.23 -6.73
CA ASN A 209 12.25 7.68 -5.39
C ASN A 209 13.43 6.80 -4.93
N LEU A 210 14.02 6.05 -5.86
CA LEU A 210 15.21 5.24 -5.59
C LEU A 210 16.42 6.12 -5.24
N ALA A 211 16.63 7.20 -6.00
CA ALA A 211 17.66 8.18 -5.69
C ALA A 211 17.46 8.79 -4.29
N GLN A 212 16.22 9.15 -3.91
CA GLN A 212 15.92 9.68 -2.58
C GLN A 212 16.11 8.64 -1.46
N MET A 213 15.79 7.38 -1.71
CA MET A 213 16.06 6.32 -0.74
C MET A 213 17.57 6.20 -0.51
N LEU A 214 18.34 6.04 -1.59
CA LEU A 214 19.78 5.89 -1.55
C LEU A 214 20.49 7.11 -0.96
N SER A 215 19.99 8.32 -1.20
CA SER A 215 20.58 9.54 -0.65
C SER A 215 20.50 9.54 0.86
N ARG A 216 19.34 9.21 1.43
CA ARG A 216 19.17 9.06 2.89
C ARG A 216 20.05 7.96 3.46
N SER A 217 20.10 6.81 2.78
CA SER A 217 20.93 5.67 3.15
C SER A 217 22.41 6.04 3.26
N LEU A 218 22.97 6.55 2.17
CA LEU A 218 24.38 6.90 2.06
C LEU A 218 24.75 8.03 3.01
N TYR A 219 23.87 9.03 3.16
CA TYR A 219 24.06 10.13 4.09
C TYR A 219 24.15 9.61 5.53
N PHE A 220 23.19 8.77 5.95
CA PHE A 220 23.18 8.22 7.30
C PHE A 220 24.45 7.41 7.59
N HIS A 221 24.88 6.55 6.65
CA HIS A 221 26.12 5.78 6.80
C HIS A 221 27.36 6.67 6.89
N LYS A 222 27.45 7.73 6.07
CA LYS A 222 28.55 8.70 6.12
C LYS A 222 28.59 9.41 7.47
N THR A 223 27.46 9.91 7.94
CA THR A 223 27.34 10.62 9.24
C THR A 223 27.64 9.71 10.42
N GLN A 224 27.16 8.47 10.40
CA GLN A 224 27.46 7.49 11.45
C GLN A 224 28.97 7.20 11.54
N ARG A 225 29.63 6.99 10.39
CA ARG A 225 31.08 6.77 10.35
C ARG A 225 31.87 7.98 10.86
N GLN A 226 31.43 9.20 10.56
CA GLN A 226 32.03 10.41 11.10
C GLN A 226 31.87 10.48 12.62
N GLN A 227 30.69 10.13 13.16
CA GLN A 227 30.45 10.11 14.60
C GLN A 227 31.31 9.05 15.32
N GLU A 228 31.44 7.85 14.75
CA GLU A 228 32.32 6.81 15.27
C GLU A 228 33.78 7.28 15.31
N GLN A 229 34.26 7.96 14.27
CA GLN A 229 35.60 8.52 14.24
C GLN A 229 35.81 9.61 15.31
N LEU A 230 34.81 10.46 15.53
CA LEU A 230 34.85 11.49 16.59
C LEU A 230 34.89 10.85 17.99
N LEU A 231 34.09 9.82 18.24
CA LEU A 231 34.09 9.08 19.51
C LEU A 231 35.45 8.41 19.76
N LEU A 232 36.03 7.76 18.73
CA LEU A 232 37.36 7.17 18.83
C LEU A 232 38.45 8.22 19.09
N MET A 233 38.32 9.42 18.51
CA MET A 233 39.23 10.53 18.79
C MET A 233 39.10 11.04 20.22
N GLU A 234 37.87 11.16 20.72
CA GLU A 234 37.59 11.55 22.10
C GLU A 234 38.16 10.52 23.09
N GLU A 235 37.92 9.23 22.85
CA GLU A 235 38.47 8.14 23.66
C GLU A 235 40.01 8.18 23.69
N ARG A 236 40.65 8.29 22.51
CA ARG A 236 42.10 8.42 22.42
C ARG A 236 42.62 9.65 23.16
N SER A 237 41.90 10.76 23.10
CA SER A 237 42.27 11.98 23.83
C SER A 237 42.13 11.82 25.34
N ILE A 238 41.12 11.09 25.82
CA ILE A 238 40.92 10.80 27.25
C ILE A 238 42.05 9.90 27.75
N ILE A 239 42.31 8.78 27.05
CA ILE A 239 43.37 7.84 27.40
C ILE A 239 44.73 8.55 27.42
N ALA A 240 45.04 9.38 26.42
CA ALA A 240 46.29 10.12 26.39
C ALA A 240 46.46 11.05 27.59
N ARG A 241 45.37 11.71 28.04
CA ARG A 241 45.39 12.61 29.19
C ARG A 241 45.59 11.84 30.49
N GLU A 242 44.88 10.73 30.70
CA GLU A 242 45.05 9.87 31.88
C GLU A 242 46.44 9.23 31.94
N LEU A 243 46.95 8.77 30.79
CA LEU A 243 48.31 8.24 30.68
C LEU A 243 49.35 9.32 31.02
N HIS A 244 49.18 10.54 30.49
CA HIS A 244 50.08 11.66 30.77
C HIS A 244 50.07 12.04 32.25
N ASP A 245 48.90 12.13 32.88
CA ASP A 245 48.77 12.46 34.30
C ASP A 245 49.40 11.39 35.20
N SER A 246 49.15 10.10 34.91
CA SER A 246 49.77 9.00 35.67
C SER A 246 51.29 8.96 35.51
N LEU A 247 51.82 9.16 34.30
CA LEU A 247 53.26 9.26 34.07
C LEU A 247 53.88 10.46 34.80
N ALA A 248 53.22 11.62 34.78
CA ALA A 248 53.68 12.82 35.48
C ALA A 248 53.73 12.62 37.00
N GLN A 249 52.71 11.98 37.60
CA GLN A 249 52.69 11.63 39.02
C GLN A 249 53.87 10.73 39.42
N VAL A 250 54.21 9.76 38.57
CA VAL A 250 55.30 8.83 38.81
C VAL A 250 56.65 9.51 38.70
N LEU A 251 56.84 10.36 37.69
CA LEU A 251 58.05 11.12 37.50
C LEU A 251 58.29 12.10 38.66
N ALA A 252 57.24 12.81 39.10
CA ALA A 252 57.31 13.70 40.26
C ALA A 252 57.67 12.94 41.54
N PHE A 253 57.05 11.77 41.75
CA PHE A 253 57.40 10.91 42.88
C PHE A 253 58.88 10.46 42.84
N LEU A 254 59.36 9.99 41.68
CA LEU A 254 60.76 9.60 41.48
C LEU A 254 61.72 10.77 41.75
N GLN A 255 61.41 11.97 41.28
CA GLN A 255 62.21 13.17 41.53
C GLN A 255 62.28 13.51 43.03
N ILE A 256 61.16 13.45 43.75
CA ILE A 256 61.13 13.69 45.21
C ILE A 256 61.99 12.64 45.93
N GLN A 257 61.85 11.35 45.59
CA GLN A 257 62.63 10.28 46.20
C GLN A 257 64.12 10.42 45.89
N LEU A 258 64.52 10.74 44.65
CA LEU A 258 65.92 10.99 44.30
C LEU A 258 66.50 12.21 45.05
N THR A 259 65.71 13.27 45.22
CA THR A 259 66.12 14.45 45.99
C THR A 259 66.34 14.09 47.46
N LEU A 260 65.43 13.31 48.06
CA LEU A 260 65.58 12.79 49.43
C LEU A 260 66.77 11.83 49.56
N LEU A 261 67.00 10.96 48.58
CA LEU A 261 68.18 10.08 48.54
C LEU A 261 69.47 10.91 48.53
N LYS A 262 69.56 11.89 47.62
CA LYS A 262 70.71 12.79 47.50
C LYS A 262 70.97 13.55 48.79
N HIS A 263 69.91 14.06 49.44
CA HIS A 263 70.03 14.76 50.72
C HIS A 263 70.53 13.84 51.85
N ASN A 264 70.02 12.61 51.92
CA ASN A 264 70.40 11.64 52.96
C ASN A 264 71.80 11.03 52.75
N LEU A 265 72.25 10.88 51.50
CA LEU A 265 73.61 10.45 51.17
C LEU A 265 74.67 11.52 51.48
N ASN A 266 74.28 12.79 51.50
CA ASN A 266 75.18 13.90 51.83
C ASN A 266 75.35 14.12 53.35
N LYS A 267 74.67 13.31 54.19
CA LYS A 267 74.81 13.30 55.65
C LYS A 267 75.52 12.02 56.10
N ASP A 268 76.76 12.13 56.58
CA ASP A 268 77.59 11.04 57.14
C ASP A 268 77.12 10.58 58.54
N GLU A 269 75.85 10.20 58.66
CA GLU A 269 75.32 9.58 59.89
C GLU A 269 75.27 8.04 59.76
N PRO A 270 75.53 7.27 60.83
CA PRO A 270 75.50 5.80 60.80
C PRO A 270 74.13 5.21 60.44
N ASP A 271 73.04 5.99 60.61
CA ASP A 271 71.66 5.61 60.29
C ASP A 271 71.26 5.93 58.82
N SER A 272 72.14 6.58 58.05
CA SER A 272 71.93 6.93 56.64
C SER A 272 71.71 5.69 55.75
N LYS A 273 72.48 4.61 55.97
CA LYS A 273 72.37 3.36 55.20
C LYS A 273 71.01 2.69 55.38
N ILE A 274 70.44 2.70 56.59
CA ILE A 274 69.12 2.11 56.88
C ILE A 274 68.03 2.94 56.20
N ARG A 275 68.13 4.28 56.24
CA ARG A 275 67.20 5.19 55.54
C ARG A 275 67.25 5.04 54.02
N VAL A 276 68.45 4.88 53.45
CA VAL A 276 68.65 4.63 52.01
C VAL A 276 68.05 3.28 51.58
N CYS A 277 68.30 2.20 52.33
CA CYS A 277 67.67 0.90 52.05
C CYS A 277 66.14 0.96 52.08
N ARG A 278 65.55 1.67 53.06
CA ARG A 278 64.09 1.85 53.15
C ARG A 278 63.54 2.67 51.98
N LEU A 279 64.27 3.67 51.52
CA LEU A 279 63.91 4.47 50.35
C LEU A 279 63.90 3.61 49.08
N PHE A 280 64.90 2.75 48.90
CA PHE A 280 65.01 1.85 47.75
C PHE A 280 63.86 0.83 47.69
N VAL A 281 63.48 0.26 48.85
CA VAL A 281 62.32 -0.65 48.95
C VAL A 281 61.01 0.08 48.59
N ASN A 282 60.80 1.30 49.09
CA ASN A 282 59.63 2.11 48.74
C ASN A 282 59.60 2.50 47.26
N LEU A 283 60.76 2.80 46.67
CA LEU A 283 60.90 3.11 45.26
C LEU A 283 60.47 1.90 44.40
N ASN A 284 61.01 0.71 44.71
CA ASN A 284 60.68 -0.52 44.00
C ASN A 284 59.20 -0.91 44.12
N ALA A 285 58.60 -0.78 45.31
CA ALA A 285 57.18 -1.09 45.52
C ALA A 285 56.26 -0.17 44.69
N ARG A 286 56.57 1.14 44.62
CA ARG A 286 55.78 2.08 43.81
C ARG A 286 56.04 1.92 42.32
N LEU A 287 57.27 1.65 41.88
CA LEU A 287 57.54 1.34 40.47
C LEU A 287 56.76 0.09 40.02
N ALA A 288 56.70 -0.95 40.86
CA ALA A 288 55.91 -2.14 40.57
C ALA A 288 54.39 -1.84 40.45
N MET A 289 53.85 -0.99 41.33
CA MET A 289 52.43 -0.57 41.26
C MET A 289 52.11 0.21 39.98
N VAL A 290 53.03 1.05 39.52
CA VAL A 290 52.88 1.81 38.27
C VAL A 290 52.93 0.89 37.06
N ILE A 291 53.89 -0.03 37.02
CA ILE A 291 54.00 -1.01 35.94
C ILE A 291 52.71 -1.86 35.86
N ALA A 292 52.13 -2.23 37.00
CA ALA A 292 50.87 -2.96 37.05
C ALA A 292 49.67 -2.12 36.53
N ASN A 293 49.60 -0.83 36.87
CA ASN A 293 48.53 0.07 36.37
C ASN A 293 48.67 0.42 34.88
N CYS A 294 49.89 0.58 34.37
CA CYS A 294 50.10 0.74 32.93
C CYS A 294 49.75 -0.55 32.18
N ALA A 295 50.09 -1.72 32.74
CA ALA A 295 49.76 -3.01 32.13
C ALA A 295 48.25 -3.31 32.12
N SER A 296 47.49 -2.81 33.10
CA SER A 296 46.02 -2.96 33.12
C SER A 296 45.34 -2.03 32.11
N CYS A 297 45.85 -0.81 31.89
CA CYS A 297 45.36 0.08 30.83
C CYS A 297 45.67 -0.40 29.40
N TRP A 298 46.64 -1.29 29.24
CA TRP A 298 47.06 -1.82 27.92
C TRP A 298 46.43 -3.17 27.57
N ARG A 299 45.59 -3.75 28.43
CA ARG A 299 44.81 -4.93 28.06
C ARG A 299 43.66 -4.51 27.14
N PRO A 300 43.62 -4.99 25.89
CA PRO A 300 42.46 -4.75 25.04
C PRO A 300 41.26 -5.43 25.68
N SER A 301 40.18 -4.68 25.87
CA SER A 301 38.84 -5.19 26.13
C SER A 301 38.41 -6.05 24.93
N VAL A 302 38.61 -7.36 25.06
CA VAL A 302 38.00 -8.38 24.20
C VAL A 302 36.55 -8.55 24.61
#